data_AF-A0A6N3I661-F1
#
_entry.id   AF-A0A6N3I661-F1
#
_cell.length_a   1.000
_cell.length_b   1.000
_cell.length_c   1.000
_cell.angle_alpha   90.00
_cell.angle_beta   90.00
_cell.angle_gamma   90.00
#
_symmetry.space_group_name_H-M   'P 1'
#
loop_
_entity.id
_entity.type
_entity.pdbx_description
1 polymer ?
#
loop_
_entity_poly.entity_id
_entity_poly.type
_entity_poly.pdbx_seq_one_letter_code
_entity_poly.pdbx_strand_id
1 'polypeptide(L)'
;MKKFLALCCLCSLVLLTACAKQPSLEMTPEAQARLAERWQKFAARGQDAAMAPYRLQMSLRFGTEGDTRRVTALFWGNSQRRLRMDVMAGVGATVARILEDGQHFLVYSPTDNKAYFYQGASKPLLQVGVPVPFNLEHLADLLNGRYSQVFGKDFASARFVSGDLAQYTLSGKLGGELTLDAAGLPVAWAEKSDNGKGWKMEVAFDDAASPLPQRLNLAHGNGKRAIVLVKEREKPAAPFTDGQMTLSIPEGVPLLPLSKYQQR
;
A
#
# COMPACT_ATOMS: atom_id res chain seq x y z
N MET A 1 -21.76 -64.32 -39.28
CA MET A 1 -21.57 -62.85 -39.27
C MET A 1 -22.84 -62.19 -38.71
N LYS A 2 -22.87 -61.90 -37.39
CA LYS A 2 -23.96 -61.13 -36.71
C LYS A 2 -23.72 -60.95 -35.20
N LYS A 3 -22.75 -61.67 -34.60
CA LYS A 3 -22.43 -61.59 -33.17
C LYS A 3 -21.23 -60.70 -32.81
N PHE A 4 -20.46 -60.22 -33.80
CA PHE A 4 -19.31 -59.32 -33.56
C PHE A 4 -19.66 -57.82 -33.63
N LEU A 5 -20.85 -57.45 -34.13
CA LEU A 5 -21.25 -56.05 -34.23
C LEU A 5 -21.84 -55.50 -32.92
N ALA A 6 -22.28 -56.37 -32.01
CA ALA A 6 -22.85 -55.97 -30.72
C ALA A 6 -21.79 -55.58 -29.68
N LEU A 7 -20.54 -56.07 -29.82
CA LEU A 7 -19.48 -55.83 -28.84
C LEU A 7 -18.75 -54.49 -29.07
N CYS A 8 -18.72 -53.98 -30.32
CA CYS A 8 -18.14 -52.67 -30.64
C CYS A 8 -19.06 -51.49 -30.29
N CYS A 9 -20.37 -51.69 -30.16
CA CYS A 9 -21.28 -50.61 -29.72
C CYS A 9 -21.31 -50.42 -28.20
N LEU A 10 -20.93 -51.43 -27.42
CA LEU A 10 -20.96 -51.35 -25.95
C LEU A 10 -19.69 -50.72 -25.35
N CYS A 11 -18.54 -50.78 -26.04
CA CYS A 11 -17.30 -50.16 -25.56
C CYS A 11 -17.22 -48.64 -25.85
N SER A 12 -18.06 -48.12 -26.74
CA SER A 12 -18.06 -46.70 -27.14
C SER A 12 -18.83 -45.79 -26.18
N LEU A 13 -19.61 -46.34 -25.23
CA LEU A 13 -20.40 -45.56 -24.27
C LEU A 13 -19.68 -45.22 -22.96
N VAL A 14 -18.48 -45.76 -22.72
CA VAL A 14 -17.76 -45.59 -21.44
C VAL A 14 -16.76 -44.41 -21.46
N LEU A 15 -16.55 -43.76 -22.62
CA LEU A 15 -15.56 -42.68 -22.77
C LEU A 15 -16.14 -41.24 -22.72
N LEU A 16 -17.43 -41.06 -22.38
CA LEU A 16 -18.08 -39.75 -22.36
C LEU A 16 -18.29 -39.14 -20.96
N THR A 17 -17.77 -39.76 -19.88
CA THR A 17 -17.85 -39.21 -18.52
C THR A 17 -16.47 -38.80 -17.99
N ALA A 18 -15.81 -37.86 -18.68
CA ALA A 18 -14.59 -37.22 -18.18
C ALA A 18 -14.60 -35.70 -18.42
N CYS A 19 -15.75 -35.07 -18.20
CA CYS A 19 -15.83 -33.65 -17.87
C CYS A 19 -16.50 -33.52 -16.50
N ALA A 20 -15.90 -34.14 -15.48
CA ALA A 20 -16.20 -33.78 -14.11
C ALA A 20 -15.65 -32.36 -13.91
N LYS A 21 -16.54 -31.37 -14.07
CA LYS A 21 -16.32 -30.00 -13.61
C LYS A 21 -15.87 -30.13 -12.16
N GLN A 22 -14.60 -29.80 -11.91
CA GLN A 22 -13.99 -29.83 -10.59
C GLN A 22 -14.99 -29.21 -9.61
N PRO A 23 -15.37 -29.89 -8.52
CA PRO A 23 -16.34 -29.33 -7.58
C PRO A 23 -15.81 -27.97 -7.18
N SER A 24 -16.54 -26.90 -7.49
CA SER A 24 -16.37 -25.67 -6.75
C SER A 24 -16.57 -26.10 -5.31
N LEU A 25 -15.50 -26.11 -4.51
CA LEU A 25 -15.60 -26.28 -3.07
C LEU A 25 -16.59 -25.21 -2.61
N GLU A 26 -17.86 -25.61 -2.44
CA GLU A 26 -18.87 -24.73 -1.91
C GLU A 26 -18.38 -24.33 -0.52
N MET A 27 -18.20 -23.02 -0.34
CA MET A 27 -17.69 -22.48 0.89
C MET A 27 -18.72 -22.76 1.99
N THR A 28 -18.31 -23.48 3.05
CA THR A 28 -19.26 -23.78 4.13
C THR A 28 -19.71 -22.50 4.82
N PRO A 29 -20.92 -22.46 5.41
CA PRO A 29 -21.39 -21.30 6.17
C PRO A 29 -20.41 -20.85 7.26
N GLU A 30 -19.73 -21.79 7.92
CA GLU A 30 -18.72 -21.50 8.95
C GLU A 30 -17.48 -20.82 8.36
N ALA A 31 -17.00 -21.31 7.21
CA ALA A 31 -15.88 -20.69 6.50
C ALA A 31 -16.23 -19.26 6.05
N GLN A 32 -17.44 -19.05 5.57
CA GLN A 32 -17.93 -17.73 5.18
C GLN A 32 -18.06 -16.78 6.38
N ALA A 33 -18.58 -17.26 7.51
CA ALA A 33 -18.66 -16.48 8.75
C ALA A 33 -17.28 -16.06 9.25
N ARG A 34 -16.27 -16.95 9.21
CA ARG A 34 -14.88 -16.64 9.58
C ARG A 34 -14.26 -15.55 8.69
N LEU A 35 -14.50 -15.60 7.38
CA LEU A 35 -14.03 -14.56 6.45
C LEU A 35 -14.71 -13.21 6.73
N ALA A 36 -16.01 -13.21 7.04
CA ALA A 36 -16.75 -12.00 7.39
C ALA A 36 -16.27 -11.40 8.71
N GLU A 37 -16.07 -12.22 9.75
CA GLU A 37 -15.54 -11.79 11.06
C GLU A 37 -14.16 -11.16 10.93
N ARG A 38 -13.28 -11.77 10.12
CA ARG A 38 -11.95 -11.22 9.86
C ARG A 38 -11.99 -9.89 9.13
N TRP A 39 -12.87 -9.74 8.14
CA TRP A 39 -13.08 -8.45 7.47
C TRP A 39 -13.62 -7.41 8.43
N GLN A 40 -14.53 -7.77 9.33
CA GLN A 40 -15.03 -6.90 10.39
C GLN A 40 -13.90 -6.42 11.31
N LYS A 41 -13.00 -7.31 11.73
CA LYS A 41 -11.79 -6.93 12.51
C LYS A 41 -10.91 -5.96 11.75
N PHE A 42 -10.67 -6.20 10.47
CA PHE A 42 -9.93 -5.28 9.60
C PHE A 42 -10.61 -3.91 9.50
N ALA A 43 -11.92 -3.91 9.22
CA ALA A 43 -12.70 -2.70 9.02
C ALA A 43 -12.73 -1.86 10.30
N ALA A 44 -12.92 -2.48 11.48
CA ALA A 44 -12.97 -1.76 12.75
C ALA A 44 -11.66 -1.05 13.12
N ARG A 45 -10.52 -1.39 12.49
CA ARG A 45 -9.23 -0.76 12.80
C ARG A 45 -9.16 0.67 12.27
N GLY A 46 -8.96 1.61 13.19
CA GLY A 46 -8.71 3.02 12.86
C GLY A 46 -9.89 3.76 12.23
N GLN A 47 -11.11 3.19 12.29
CA GLN A 47 -12.32 3.80 11.73
C GLN A 47 -12.77 5.05 12.49
N ASP A 48 -12.68 5.04 13.82
CA ASP A 48 -13.27 6.10 14.66
C ASP A 48 -12.23 7.02 15.32
N ALA A 49 -10.93 6.73 15.13
CA ALA A 49 -9.88 7.57 15.68
C ALA A 49 -9.61 8.75 14.73
N ALA A 50 -9.89 9.97 15.20
CA ALA A 50 -9.24 11.15 14.63
C ALA A 50 -7.73 10.92 14.66
N MET A 51 -7.03 11.24 13.57
CA MET A 51 -5.59 11.02 13.51
C MET A 51 -4.91 11.98 14.48
N ALA A 52 -4.52 11.44 15.64
CA ALA A 52 -3.71 12.15 16.61
C ALA A 52 -2.40 12.63 15.95
N PRO A 53 -1.80 13.72 16.44
CA PRO A 53 -0.52 14.16 15.91
C PRO A 53 0.52 13.05 16.08
N TYR A 54 1.40 12.93 15.09
CA TYR A 54 2.45 11.93 15.09
C TYR A 54 3.69 12.41 14.34
N ARG A 55 4.84 11.88 14.73
CA ARG A 55 6.07 11.98 13.94
C ARG A 55 6.69 10.60 13.79
N LEU A 56 6.96 10.21 12.55
CA LEU A 56 7.66 8.97 12.22
C LEU A 56 9.08 9.29 11.79
N GLN A 57 10.07 8.62 12.39
CA GLN A 57 11.40 8.54 11.82
C GLN A 57 11.49 7.27 10.99
N MET A 58 11.77 7.43 9.70
CA MET A 58 11.74 6.33 8.73
C MET A 58 13.07 6.20 8.00
N SER A 59 13.43 4.98 7.63
CA SER A 59 14.42 4.71 6.59
C SER A 59 13.68 4.27 5.34
N LEU A 60 13.98 4.93 4.22
CA LEU A 60 13.46 4.58 2.91
C LEU A 60 14.61 4.03 2.07
N ARG A 61 14.46 2.83 1.52
CA ARG A 61 15.39 2.27 0.54
C ARG A 61 14.62 2.00 -0.74
N PHE A 62 15.02 2.58 -1.86
CA PHE A 62 14.27 2.44 -3.10
C PHE A 62 15.16 2.54 -4.33
N GLY A 63 14.68 2.02 -5.46
CA GLY A 63 15.38 2.02 -6.74
C GLY A 63 15.02 0.79 -7.55
N THR A 64 15.96 0.34 -8.37
CA THR A 64 15.85 -0.91 -9.12
C THR A 64 16.58 -2.02 -8.35
N GLU A 65 16.21 -3.27 -8.58
CA GLU A 65 16.96 -4.40 -8.05
C GLU A 65 18.45 -4.32 -8.42
N GLY A 66 19.33 -4.46 -7.42
CA GLY A 66 20.78 -4.25 -7.57
C GLY A 66 21.25 -2.80 -7.47
N ASP A 67 20.39 -1.81 -7.69
CA ASP A 67 20.71 -0.37 -7.63
C ASP A 67 19.65 0.41 -6.83
N THR A 68 19.82 0.39 -5.51
CA THR A 68 18.91 1.07 -4.58
C THR A 68 19.65 2.16 -3.81
N ARG A 69 18.99 3.30 -3.64
CA ARG A 69 19.45 4.39 -2.77
C ARG A 69 18.75 4.29 -1.42
N ARG A 70 19.38 4.82 -0.37
CA ARG A 70 18.81 4.88 0.97
C ARG A 70 18.80 6.32 1.48
N VAL A 71 17.67 6.73 2.04
CA VAL A 71 17.47 8.02 2.69
C VAL A 71 16.79 7.81 4.04
N THR A 72 16.90 8.79 4.92
CA THR A 72 16.08 8.90 6.13
C THR A 72 14.97 9.90 5.87
N ALA A 73 13.79 9.70 6.45
CA ALA A 73 12.71 10.66 6.39
C ALA A 73 12.16 10.92 7.79
N LEU A 74 11.79 12.17 8.05
CA LEU A 74 10.90 12.54 9.15
C LEU A 74 9.53 12.82 8.53
N PHE A 75 8.49 12.17 9.02
CA PHE A 75 7.13 12.29 8.52
C PHE A 75 6.21 12.77 9.63
N TRP A 76 5.72 13.98 9.50
CA TRP A 76 4.82 14.64 10.45
C TRP A 76 3.39 14.63 9.95
N GLY A 77 2.46 14.41 10.86
CA GLY A 77 1.05 14.65 10.62
C GLY A 77 0.38 15.26 11.84
N ASN A 78 -0.44 16.28 11.60
CA ASN A 78 -1.40 16.82 12.58
C ASN A 78 -2.82 16.33 12.35
N SER A 79 -3.10 15.89 11.13
CA SER A 79 -4.38 15.36 10.66
C SER A 79 -4.17 14.75 9.28
N GLN A 80 -5.23 14.19 8.70
CA GLN A 80 -5.19 13.51 7.39
C GLN A 80 -4.77 14.43 6.25
N ARG A 81 -4.98 15.75 6.43
CA ARG A 81 -4.83 16.77 5.39
C ARG A 81 -3.73 17.78 5.69
N ARG A 82 -2.84 17.49 6.62
CA ARG A 82 -1.67 18.34 6.90
C ARG A 82 -0.49 17.43 7.19
N LEU A 83 0.22 17.11 6.11
CA LEU A 83 1.31 16.17 6.08
C LEU A 83 2.57 16.89 5.63
N ARG A 84 3.66 16.67 6.35
CA ARG A 84 4.99 17.14 5.97
C ARG A 84 5.95 15.96 5.99
N MET A 85 6.86 15.89 5.04
CA MET A 85 7.94 14.91 5.05
C MET A 85 9.26 15.56 4.65
N ASP A 86 10.28 15.44 5.49
CA ASP A 86 11.62 15.92 5.20
C ASP A 86 12.48 14.71 4.94
N VAL A 87 13.12 14.71 3.77
CA VAL A 87 13.98 13.62 3.30
C VAL A 87 15.42 14.07 3.42
N MET A 88 16.22 13.25 4.11
CA MET A 88 17.63 13.49 4.37
C MET A 88 18.48 12.37 3.78
N ALA A 89 19.56 12.74 3.11
CA ALA A 89 20.57 11.81 2.61
C ALA A 89 21.90 12.02 3.34
N GLY A 90 22.70 10.96 3.46
CA GLY A 90 24.02 11.01 4.10
C GLY A 90 23.96 11.48 5.56
N VAL A 91 24.89 12.36 5.94
CA VAL A 91 25.07 12.90 7.30
C VAL A 91 24.10 14.07 7.57
N GLY A 92 22.80 13.87 7.32
CA GLY A 92 21.74 14.83 7.69
C GLY A 92 21.44 15.93 6.67
N ALA A 93 22.02 15.90 5.47
CA ALA A 93 21.69 16.88 4.42
C ALA A 93 20.23 16.69 3.96
N THR A 94 19.41 17.75 4.09
CA THR A 94 18.04 17.73 3.57
C THR A 94 18.08 17.79 2.05
N VAL A 95 17.58 16.76 1.39
CA VAL A 95 17.55 16.66 -0.08
C VAL A 95 16.18 16.98 -0.66
N ALA A 96 15.13 16.82 0.14
CA ALA A 96 13.78 17.26 -0.21
C ALA A 96 12.97 17.57 1.04
N ARG A 97 12.07 18.54 0.93
CA ARG A 97 10.97 18.74 1.87
C ARG A 97 9.67 18.71 1.11
N ILE A 98 8.72 17.95 1.61
CA ILE A 98 7.46 17.63 0.95
C ILE A 98 6.32 18.05 1.87
N LEU A 99 5.30 18.68 1.32
CA LEU A 99 4.08 19.05 2.03
C LEU A 99 2.88 18.64 1.19
N GLU A 100 1.91 18.01 1.84
CA GLU A 100 0.63 17.65 1.26
C GLU A 100 -0.49 18.15 2.18
N ASP A 101 -1.39 18.98 1.64
CA ASP A 101 -2.49 19.58 2.40
C ASP A 101 -3.89 19.12 1.92
N GLY A 102 -3.94 17.98 1.23
CA GLY A 102 -5.14 17.37 0.67
C GLY A 102 -5.54 17.87 -0.73
N GLN A 103 -5.14 19.07 -1.14
CA GLN A 103 -5.34 19.56 -2.51
C GLN A 103 -4.03 19.97 -3.19
N HIS A 104 -3.04 20.36 -2.41
CA HIS A 104 -1.75 20.81 -2.88
C HIS A 104 -0.67 19.84 -2.43
N PHE A 105 0.23 19.57 -3.35
CA PHE A 105 1.47 18.87 -3.09
C PHE A 105 2.62 19.79 -3.46
N LEU A 106 3.50 20.07 -2.51
CA LEU A 106 4.64 20.96 -2.67
C LEU A 106 5.91 20.21 -2.32
N VAL A 107 6.92 20.30 -3.18
CA VAL A 107 8.25 19.75 -2.94
C VAL A 107 9.29 20.82 -3.13
N TYR A 108 10.07 21.06 -2.10
CA TYR A 108 11.25 21.90 -2.17
C TYR A 108 12.50 21.02 -2.19
N SER A 109 13.36 21.19 -3.20
CA SER A 109 14.69 20.60 -3.26
C SER A 109 15.72 21.68 -2.95
N PRO A 110 16.36 21.64 -1.77
CA PRO A 110 17.43 22.58 -1.44
C PRO A 110 18.63 22.45 -2.38
N THR A 111 18.93 21.23 -2.84
CA THR A 111 20.09 20.95 -3.70
C THR A 111 19.95 21.57 -5.09
N ASP A 112 18.75 21.57 -5.65
CA ASP A 112 18.47 22.18 -6.95
C ASP A 112 18.02 23.64 -6.84
N ASN A 113 17.84 24.12 -5.62
CA ASN A 113 17.27 25.42 -5.29
C ASN A 113 15.96 25.70 -6.05
N LYS A 114 15.05 24.70 -6.05
CA LYS A 114 13.78 24.74 -6.78
C LYS A 114 12.64 24.21 -5.93
N ALA A 115 11.47 24.81 -6.10
CA ALA A 115 10.22 24.30 -5.55
C ALA A 115 9.30 23.83 -6.69
N TYR A 116 8.56 22.76 -6.42
CA TYR A 116 7.67 22.12 -7.38
C TYR A 116 6.29 21.95 -6.76
N PHE A 117 5.24 22.38 -7.46
CA PHE A 117 3.86 22.25 -6.99
C PHE A 117 3.03 21.36 -7.91
N TYR A 118 2.09 20.65 -7.33
CA TYR A 118 1.06 19.90 -8.02
C TYR A 118 -0.30 20.12 -7.35
N GLN A 119 -1.32 20.26 -8.19
CA GLN A 119 -2.72 20.31 -7.79
C GLN A 119 -3.50 19.35 -8.68
N GLY A 120 -4.12 18.33 -8.10
CA GLY A 120 -4.89 17.32 -8.85
C GLY A 120 -4.90 15.93 -8.21
N ALA A 121 -5.56 14.98 -8.86
CA ALA A 121 -5.88 13.66 -8.29
C ALA A 121 -4.85 12.54 -8.57
N SER A 122 -3.71 12.83 -9.22
CA SER A 122 -2.68 11.83 -9.52
C SER A 122 -1.80 11.51 -8.30
N LYS A 123 -0.97 10.45 -8.36
CA LYS A 123 -0.06 10.02 -7.28
C LYS A 123 1.29 10.76 -7.36
N PRO A 124 1.51 11.88 -6.65
CA PRO A 124 2.64 12.77 -6.91
C PRO A 124 3.98 12.20 -6.42
N LEU A 125 3.98 11.31 -5.41
CA LEU A 125 5.20 10.70 -4.87
C LEU A 125 6.00 9.92 -5.93
N LEU A 126 5.33 9.28 -6.88
CA LEU A 126 5.98 8.58 -7.99
C LEU A 126 6.77 9.54 -8.89
N GLN A 127 6.30 10.79 -9.03
CA GLN A 127 6.96 11.80 -9.87
C GLN A 127 8.25 12.30 -9.22
N VAL A 128 8.34 12.29 -7.88
CA VAL A 128 9.51 12.76 -7.13
C VAL A 128 10.53 11.65 -6.79
N GLY A 129 10.44 10.51 -7.46
CA GLY A 129 11.49 9.48 -7.43
C GLY A 129 11.35 8.47 -6.31
N VAL A 130 10.27 8.49 -5.56
CA VAL A 130 9.94 7.45 -4.59
C VAL A 130 9.00 6.45 -5.27
N PRO A 131 9.48 5.25 -5.67
CA PRO A 131 8.68 4.28 -6.40
C PRO A 131 7.76 3.53 -5.42
N VAL A 132 6.68 4.17 -5.00
CA VAL A 132 5.64 3.55 -4.16
C VAL A 132 4.24 3.83 -4.74
N PRO A 133 3.27 2.90 -4.59
CA PRO A 133 1.93 3.03 -5.17
C PRO A 133 0.99 3.96 -4.38
N PHE A 134 1.51 4.71 -3.39
CA PHE A 134 0.75 5.51 -2.44
C PHE A 134 1.08 7.01 -2.58
N ASN A 135 0.12 7.90 -2.27
CA ASN A 135 0.39 9.31 -1.94
C ASN A 135 0.79 9.41 -0.45
N LEU A 136 1.10 10.61 0.07
CA LEU A 136 1.43 10.73 1.50
C LEU A 136 0.24 10.40 2.38
N GLU A 137 -0.98 10.76 1.99
CA GLU A 137 -2.18 10.45 2.77
C GLU A 137 -2.36 8.94 2.99
N HIS A 138 -2.31 8.12 1.94
CA HIS A 138 -2.39 6.67 2.08
C HIS A 138 -1.21 6.09 2.86
N LEU A 139 0.00 6.64 2.69
CA LEU A 139 1.15 6.20 3.48
C LEU A 139 0.96 6.53 4.97
N ALA A 140 0.45 7.72 5.29
CA ALA A 140 0.12 8.13 6.64
C ALA A 140 -0.93 7.20 7.26
N ASP A 141 -2.02 6.93 6.54
CA ASP A 141 -3.09 6.05 7.01
C ASP A 141 -2.61 4.62 7.21
N LEU A 142 -1.84 4.08 6.26
CA LEU A 142 -1.25 2.75 6.38
C LEU A 142 -0.36 2.67 7.62
N LEU A 143 0.61 3.57 7.76
CA LEU A 143 1.58 3.53 8.85
C LEU A 143 0.96 3.83 10.23
N ASN A 144 -0.24 4.40 10.29
CA ASN A 144 -0.96 4.69 11.54
C ASN A 144 -2.16 3.76 11.79
N GLY A 145 -2.28 2.66 11.04
CA GLY A 145 -3.26 1.62 11.33
C GLY A 145 -4.67 1.87 10.77
N ARG A 146 -4.85 2.89 9.94
CA ARG A 146 -6.15 3.29 9.35
C ARG A 146 -6.38 2.59 8.01
N TYR A 147 -6.28 1.26 8.02
CA TYR A 147 -6.17 0.46 6.80
C TYR A 147 -7.38 0.57 5.87
N SER A 148 -8.59 0.74 6.39
CA SER A 148 -9.80 0.90 5.57
C SER A 148 -9.80 2.18 4.73
N GLN A 149 -9.02 3.20 5.11
CA GLN A 149 -8.85 4.42 4.31
C GLN A 149 -7.99 4.15 3.06
N VAL A 150 -7.09 3.17 3.15
CA VAL A 150 -6.18 2.80 2.05
C VAL A 150 -6.83 1.77 1.13
N PHE A 151 -7.41 0.71 1.68
CA PHE A 151 -7.90 -0.44 0.91
C PHE A 151 -9.42 -0.43 0.67
N GLY A 152 -10.15 0.48 1.32
CA GLY A 152 -11.60 0.55 1.26
C GLY A 152 -12.30 -0.30 2.32
N LYS A 153 -13.63 -0.21 2.34
CA LYS A 153 -14.50 -0.92 3.29
C LYS A 153 -15.22 -2.12 2.69
N ASP A 154 -15.14 -2.27 1.37
CA ASP A 154 -15.87 -3.27 0.59
C ASP A 154 -14.94 -4.16 -0.22
N PHE A 155 -15.36 -5.41 -0.40
CA PHE A 155 -14.67 -6.41 -1.22
C PHE A 155 -15.67 -7.13 -2.14
N ALA A 156 -15.17 -7.63 -3.27
CA ALA A 156 -15.97 -8.34 -4.27
C ALA A 156 -16.04 -9.84 -3.99
N SER A 157 -14.94 -10.44 -3.53
CA SER A 157 -14.87 -11.85 -3.17
C SER A 157 -13.79 -12.09 -2.12
N ALA A 158 -13.89 -13.21 -1.39
CA ALA A 158 -12.92 -13.61 -0.38
C ALA A 158 -12.70 -15.12 -0.42
N ARG A 159 -11.48 -15.55 -0.08
CA ARG A 159 -11.11 -16.97 0.01
C ARG A 159 -10.00 -17.17 1.03
N PHE A 160 -9.93 -18.36 1.62
CA PHE A 160 -8.72 -18.80 2.30
C PHE A 160 -7.64 -19.16 1.27
N VAL A 161 -6.38 -18.94 1.62
CA VAL A 161 -5.22 -19.21 0.75
C VAL A 161 -4.33 -20.32 1.33
N SER A 162 -3.52 -20.02 2.33
CA SER A 162 -2.60 -20.96 2.96
C SER A 162 -2.47 -20.64 4.45
N GLY A 163 -2.45 -21.69 5.29
CA GLY A 163 -2.50 -21.52 6.74
C GLY A 163 -3.78 -20.78 7.15
N ASP A 164 -3.66 -19.87 8.11
CA ASP A 164 -4.75 -19.04 8.59
C ASP A 164 -4.87 -17.69 7.86
N LEU A 165 -4.38 -17.58 6.63
CA LEU A 165 -4.48 -16.35 5.81
C LEU A 165 -5.72 -16.36 4.91
N ALA A 166 -6.31 -15.18 4.73
CA ALA A 166 -7.47 -14.94 3.88
C ALA A 166 -7.16 -13.83 2.89
N GLN A 167 -7.53 -14.04 1.63
CA GLN A 167 -7.37 -13.07 0.57
C GLN A 167 -8.73 -12.50 0.16
N TYR A 168 -8.78 -11.19 -0.03
CA TYR A 168 -9.97 -10.42 -0.39
C TYR A 168 -9.68 -9.65 -1.69
N THR A 169 -10.54 -9.79 -2.68
CA THR A 169 -10.51 -8.96 -3.89
C THR A 169 -11.20 -7.64 -3.60
N LEU A 170 -10.47 -6.54 -3.64
CA LEU A 170 -10.97 -5.21 -3.28
C LEU A 170 -11.80 -4.60 -4.41
N SER A 171 -12.86 -3.89 -4.04
CA SER A 171 -13.74 -3.18 -4.99
C SER A 171 -13.41 -1.68 -5.14
N GLY A 172 -12.52 -1.15 -4.29
CA GLY A 172 -12.19 0.28 -4.23
C GLY A 172 -11.17 0.78 -5.26
N LYS A 173 -10.88 2.10 -5.21
CA LYS A 173 -9.98 2.80 -6.15
C LYS A 173 -8.55 2.23 -6.20
N LEU A 174 -8.01 1.79 -5.06
CA LEU A 174 -6.71 1.11 -5.03
C LEU A 174 -6.80 -0.29 -5.65
N GLY A 175 -7.95 -0.96 -5.46
CA GLY A 175 -8.24 -2.29 -6.00
C GLY A 175 -7.23 -3.36 -5.59
N GLY A 176 -7.25 -4.47 -6.31
CA GLY A 176 -6.27 -5.55 -6.12
C GLY A 176 -6.70 -6.58 -5.08
N GLU A 177 -5.74 -7.34 -4.59
CA GLU A 177 -5.92 -8.43 -3.65
C GLU A 177 -5.26 -8.08 -2.32
N LEU A 178 -6.04 -8.06 -1.24
CA LEU A 178 -5.57 -7.83 0.12
C LEU A 178 -5.53 -9.14 0.88
N THR A 179 -4.40 -9.48 1.49
CA THR A 179 -4.28 -10.64 2.37
C THR A 179 -4.29 -10.19 3.82
N LEU A 180 -5.21 -10.77 4.58
CA LEU A 180 -5.39 -10.56 6.00
C LEU A 180 -4.99 -11.81 6.80
N ASP A 181 -4.33 -11.59 7.93
CA ASP A 181 -4.14 -12.64 8.94
C ASP A 181 -5.40 -12.89 9.78
N ALA A 182 -5.31 -13.79 10.76
CA ALA A 182 -6.43 -14.11 11.66
C ALA A 182 -6.89 -12.94 12.53
N ALA A 183 -6.02 -11.97 12.81
CA ALA A 183 -6.31 -10.75 13.58
C ALA A 183 -6.86 -9.60 12.72
N GLY A 184 -7.04 -9.82 11.42
CA GLY A 184 -7.49 -8.82 10.46
C GLY A 184 -6.42 -7.79 10.11
N LEU A 185 -5.14 -8.09 10.32
CA LEU A 185 -4.04 -7.22 9.90
C LEU A 185 -3.71 -7.42 8.41
N PRO A 186 -3.51 -6.35 7.63
CA PRO A 186 -3.15 -6.44 6.22
C PRO A 186 -1.67 -6.80 6.07
N VAL A 187 -1.37 -8.08 5.91
CA VAL A 187 -0.01 -8.61 5.83
C VAL A 187 0.57 -8.59 4.42
N ALA A 188 -0.29 -8.60 3.39
CA ALA A 188 0.15 -8.44 2.01
C ALA A 188 -0.92 -7.77 1.14
N TRP A 189 -0.49 -7.10 0.08
CA TRP A 189 -1.37 -6.56 -0.95
C TRP A 189 -0.73 -6.72 -2.33
N ALA A 190 -1.53 -7.01 -3.35
CA ALA A 190 -1.13 -7.02 -4.74
C ALA A 190 -2.05 -6.14 -5.56
N GLU A 191 -1.48 -5.21 -6.31
CA GLU A 191 -2.19 -4.33 -7.23
C GLU A 191 -2.87 -5.14 -8.33
N LYS A 192 -4.10 -4.75 -8.70
CA LYS A 192 -4.75 -5.30 -9.89
C LYS A 192 -3.97 -4.84 -11.12
N SER A 193 -3.51 -5.79 -11.93
CA SER A 193 -2.73 -5.50 -13.14
C SER A 193 -3.08 -6.49 -14.24
N ASP A 194 -3.45 -5.96 -15.41
CA ASP A 194 -3.89 -6.75 -16.57
C ASP A 194 -2.77 -7.63 -17.15
N ASN A 195 -1.51 -7.30 -16.88
CA ASN A 195 -0.34 -8.05 -17.34
C ASN A 195 0.42 -8.75 -16.21
N GLY A 196 -0.15 -8.78 -14.99
CA GLY A 196 0.48 -9.36 -13.81
C GLY A 196 1.72 -8.60 -13.30
N LYS A 197 2.04 -7.42 -13.84
CA LYS A 197 3.19 -6.59 -13.46
C LYS A 197 2.78 -5.40 -12.60
N GLY A 198 1.94 -5.63 -11.59
CA GLY A 198 1.55 -4.61 -10.61
C GLY A 198 2.54 -4.50 -9.45
N TRP A 199 2.28 -3.54 -8.57
CA TRP A 199 2.92 -3.51 -7.25
C TRP A 199 2.48 -4.67 -6.37
N LYS A 200 3.41 -5.19 -5.59
CA LYS A 200 3.17 -6.07 -4.46
C LYS A 200 3.76 -5.44 -3.21
N MET A 201 3.07 -5.60 -2.10
CA MET A 201 3.48 -5.12 -0.79
C MET A 201 3.35 -6.24 0.24
N GLU A 202 4.35 -6.35 1.10
CA GLU A 202 4.31 -7.13 2.33
C GLU A 202 4.47 -6.18 3.52
N VAL A 203 3.76 -6.47 4.61
CA VAL A 203 3.74 -5.66 5.82
C VAL A 203 4.20 -6.51 6.99
N ALA A 204 5.25 -6.06 7.67
CA ALA A 204 5.62 -6.59 8.98
C ALA A 204 5.21 -5.57 10.05
N PHE A 205 4.56 -6.06 11.10
CA PHE A 205 4.06 -5.27 12.21
C PHE A 205 5.02 -5.33 13.40
N ASP A 206 4.92 -4.36 14.32
CA ASP A 206 5.59 -4.44 15.61
C ASP A 206 4.88 -5.42 16.58
N ASP A 207 5.54 -5.75 17.68
CA ASP A 207 5.05 -6.72 18.67
C ASP A 207 4.12 -6.10 19.74
N ALA A 208 3.58 -4.90 19.48
CA ALA A 208 2.71 -4.21 20.44
C ALA A 208 1.34 -4.89 20.55
N ALA A 209 0.62 -4.68 21.66
CA ALA A 209 -0.74 -5.21 21.85
C ALA A 209 -1.73 -4.72 20.77
N SER A 210 -1.50 -3.53 20.20
CA SER A 210 -2.19 -3.05 19.00
C SER A 210 -1.12 -2.79 17.92
N PRO A 211 -0.81 -3.80 17.11
CA PRO A 211 0.33 -3.74 16.19
C PRO A 211 0.18 -2.67 15.12
N LEU A 212 1.27 -1.95 14.85
CA LEU A 212 1.38 -1.00 13.74
C LEU A 212 2.44 -1.46 12.72
N PRO A 213 2.33 -1.07 11.44
CA PRO A 213 3.32 -1.46 10.44
C PRO A 213 4.72 -0.95 10.80
N GLN A 214 5.66 -1.85 11.06
CA GLN A 214 7.05 -1.48 11.28
C GLN A 214 7.81 -1.42 9.95
N ARG A 215 7.48 -2.30 9.00
CA ARG A 215 8.17 -2.38 7.73
C ARG A 215 7.22 -2.71 6.58
N LEU A 216 7.37 -1.98 5.48
CA LEU A 216 6.72 -2.26 4.20
C LEU A 216 7.80 -2.70 3.21
N ASN A 217 7.67 -3.89 2.62
CA ASN A 217 8.47 -4.30 1.48
C ASN A 217 7.61 -4.19 0.22
N LEU A 218 8.03 -3.37 -0.73
CA LEU A 218 7.34 -3.18 -2.00
C LEU A 218 8.22 -3.64 -3.16
N ALA A 219 7.60 -4.34 -4.10
CA ALA A 219 8.23 -4.76 -5.33
C ALA A 219 7.25 -4.59 -6.50
N HIS A 220 7.74 -4.18 -7.65
CA HIS A 220 6.98 -4.11 -8.88
C HIS A 220 7.52 -5.13 -9.88
N GLY A 221 6.65 -5.66 -10.75
CA GLY A 221 7.03 -6.63 -11.79
C GLY A 221 8.02 -6.12 -12.87
N ASN A 222 8.53 -4.89 -12.75
CA ASN A 222 9.54 -4.31 -13.65
C ASN A 222 10.91 -4.14 -12.96
N GLY A 223 11.10 -4.72 -11.77
CA GLY A 223 12.34 -4.63 -11.01
C GLY A 223 12.43 -3.43 -10.06
N LYS A 224 11.46 -2.51 -10.04
CA LYS A 224 11.42 -1.45 -9.03
C LYS A 224 11.14 -2.03 -7.65
N ARG A 225 11.84 -1.53 -6.64
CA ARG A 225 11.69 -1.92 -5.24
C ARG A 225 11.67 -0.71 -4.33
N ALA A 226 10.92 -0.81 -3.24
CA ALA A 226 10.96 0.13 -2.14
C ALA A 226 10.83 -0.61 -0.80
N ILE A 227 11.49 -0.11 0.22
CA ILE A 227 11.40 -0.59 1.59
C ILE A 227 11.20 0.63 2.46
N VAL A 228 10.11 0.65 3.21
CA VAL A 228 9.83 1.63 4.25
C VAL A 228 10.06 0.94 5.58
N LEU A 229 10.94 1.48 6.43
CA LEU A 229 11.16 1.00 7.79
C LEU A 229 10.89 2.14 8.76
N VAL A 230 9.89 1.99 9.62
CA VAL A 230 9.65 2.91 10.74
C VAL A 230 10.60 2.54 11.87
N LYS A 231 11.49 3.46 12.21
CA LYS A 231 12.47 3.29 13.30
C LYS A 231 11.93 3.78 14.62
N GLU A 232 11.17 4.87 14.58
CA GLU A 232 10.64 5.51 15.77
C GLU A 232 9.27 6.12 15.48
N ARG A 233 8.41 6.07 16.49
CA ARG A 233 7.06 6.61 16.48
C ARG A 233 6.89 7.52 17.68
N GLU A 234 6.77 8.81 17.43
CA GLU A 234 6.45 9.79 18.46
C GLU A 234 4.96 10.08 18.44
N LYS A 235 4.37 10.19 19.64
CA LYS A 235 2.99 10.62 19.88
C LYS A 235 2.99 11.93 20.67
N PRO A 236 3.16 13.08 20.00
CA PRO A 236 3.12 14.37 20.66
C PRO A 236 1.84 14.57 21.47
N ALA A 237 1.95 15.21 22.63
CA ALA A 237 0.80 15.54 23.47
C ALA A 237 -0.09 16.65 22.87
N ALA A 238 0.49 17.49 22.03
CA ALA A 238 -0.20 18.57 21.33
C ALA A 238 0.11 18.53 19.82
N PRO A 239 -0.80 19.01 18.96
CA PRO A 239 -0.51 19.20 17.54
C PRO A 239 0.71 20.09 17.31
N PHE A 240 1.47 19.79 16.26
CA PHE A 240 2.53 20.66 15.77
C PHE A 240 1.95 22.03 15.38
N THR A 241 2.74 23.09 15.54
CA THR A 241 2.29 24.43 15.15
C THR A 241 2.26 24.58 13.62
N ASP A 242 1.54 25.58 13.12
CA ASP A 242 1.51 25.89 11.68
C ASP A 242 2.91 26.14 11.11
N GLY A 243 3.77 26.82 11.87
CA GLY A 243 5.17 27.04 11.50
C GLY A 243 5.97 25.73 11.37
N GLN A 244 5.70 24.73 12.22
CA GLN A 244 6.33 23.41 12.12
C GLN A 244 5.78 22.59 10.96
N MET A 245 4.53 22.81 10.54
CA MET A 245 3.90 22.06 9.45
C MET A 245 4.06 22.71 8.07
N THR A 246 4.60 23.92 7.99
CA THR A 246 4.80 24.66 6.74
C THR A 246 6.21 24.46 6.17
N LEU A 247 6.34 24.54 4.84
CA LEU A 247 7.65 24.62 4.18
C LEU A 247 8.03 26.07 3.94
N SER A 248 9.05 26.56 4.65
CA SER A 248 9.68 27.83 4.30
C SER A 248 10.52 27.64 3.04
N ILE A 249 10.06 28.23 1.94
CA ILE A 249 10.81 28.33 0.69
C ILE A 249 11.63 29.64 0.76
N PRO A 250 12.96 29.60 0.61
CA PRO A 250 13.78 30.82 0.57
C PRO A 250 13.35 31.78 -0.54
N GLU A 251 13.58 33.08 -0.33
CA GLU A 251 13.33 34.10 -1.35
C GLU A 251 14.15 33.82 -2.63
N GLY A 252 13.55 34.09 -3.79
CA GLY A 252 14.19 33.88 -5.10
C GLY A 252 14.18 32.43 -5.61
N VAL A 253 13.67 31.46 -4.83
CA VAL A 253 13.50 30.09 -5.32
C VAL A 253 12.35 30.02 -6.34
N PRO A 254 12.61 29.55 -7.58
CA PRO A 254 11.55 29.40 -8.57
C PRO A 254 10.56 28.30 -8.16
N LEU A 255 9.28 28.64 -8.27
CA LEU A 255 8.16 27.71 -8.10
C LEU A 255 7.70 27.19 -9.47
N LEU A 256 7.82 25.89 -9.70
CA LEU A 256 7.58 25.24 -11.00
C LEU A 256 6.47 24.18 -10.90
N PRO A 257 5.74 23.87 -11.98
CA PRO A 257 4.84 22.72 -11.98
C PRO A 257 5.63 21.41 -11.77
N LEU A 258 5.03 20.44 -11.05
CA LEU A 258 5.66 19.14 -10.76
C LEU A 258 6.02 18.34 -12.03
N SER A 259 5.32 18.59 -13.15
CA SER A 259 5.67 18.01 -14.45
C SER A 259 7.07 18.40 -14.95
N LYS A 260 7.68 19.46 -14.40
CA LYS A 260 9.06 19.87 -14.68
C LYS A 260 10.09 19.26 -13.73
N TYR A 261 9.67 18.41 -12.80
CA TYR A 261 10.58 17.71 -11.90
C TYR A 261 11.41 16.69 -12.67
N GLN A 262 12.73 16.78 -12.54
CA GLN A 262 13.66 15.84 -13.16
C GLN A 262 14.45 15.14 -12.05
N GLN A 263 14.36 13.82 -12.01
CA GLN A 263 15.21 13.01 -11.13
C GLN A 263 16.63 13.00 -11.68
N ARG A 264 17.60 13.36 -10.84
CA ARG A 264 19.03 13.20 -11.11
C ARG A 264 19.57 11.89 -10.53
#